data_AF-A0A8J5HWF8-F1
#
_entry.id   AF-A0A8J5HWF8-F1
#
_cell.length_a   1.000
_cell.length_b   1.000
_cell.length_c   1.000
_cell.angle_alpha   90.00
_cell.angle_beta   90.00
_cell.angle_gamma   90.00
#
_symmetry.space_group_name_H-M   'P 1'
#
loop_
_entity.id
_entity.type
_entity.pdbx_description
1 polymer ?
#
loop_
_entity_poly.entity_id
_entity_poly.type
_entity_poly.pdbx_seq_one_letter_code
_entity_poly.pdbx_strand_id
1 'polypeptide(L)'
;MFSIVETSITLMCILALKVYYFQVFATEYSLICKISNYRKPYICFMDGVTMGFGIGLSGHGRFRVITERTILAMPENGIGLFPDVGFAYISARGPGRGAVGAYLGMTGKKISTPADALYMGLGTHYVPSGTMPMLKEALLCTNLYCSEFLQVKFPSILVPCYCYLLFFREAIENLMYISASSSNDPDKDVLDLLDYYRREPESDSLLKMLLPQIVSCFTNKSVHETIKELKGHQQSSDSPVADWANDALVGLGKGAPFSLCITQRHFSKVAEAFENKDSYLSKLMGVMRDEFRIATRTSIRRDFAEGVRAVLVDKDQLDAVVLDTKDLHLVQHQSSEFMVCDANPKWCPSSLENVDMTEVESIFEPLPPENELNV
;
A
#
# COMPACT_ATOMS: atom_id res chain seq x y z
N MET A 1 3.60 -1.48 -45.42
CA MET A 1 2.88 -2.66 -44.90
C MET A 1 3.40 -3.13 -43.53
N PHE A 2 4.67 -2.86 -43.17
CA PHE A 2 5.21 -3.16 -41.82
C PHE A 2 4.65 -2.28 -40.67
N SER A 3 4.31 -1.01 -40.93
CA SER A 3 3.80 -0.08 -39.89
C SER A 3 2.38 -0.39 -39.35
N ILE A 4 1.52 -1.06 -40.13
CA ILE A 4 0.13 -1.36 -39.71
C ILE A 4 0.09 -2.59 -38.78
N VAL A 5 1.00 -3.53 -38.95
CA VAL A 5 1.06 -4.78 -38.16
C VAL A 5 1.63 -4.52 -36.76
N GLU A 6 2.67 -3.68 -36.63
CA GLU A 6 3.23 -3.27 -35.33
C GLU A 6 2.22 -2.47 -34.49
N THR A 7 1.43 -1.60 -35.12
CA THR A 7 0.38 -0.83 -34.44
C THR A 7 -0.75 -1.74 -33.94
N SER A 8 -1.11 -2.77 -34.72
CA SER A 8 -2.15 -3.74 -34.36
C SER A 8 -1.74 -4.66 -33.20
N ILE A 9 -0.48 -5.13 -33.18
CA ILE A 9 0.05 -5.97 -32.10
C ILE A 9 0.19 -5.14 -30.81
N THR A 10 0.72 -3.92 -30.90
CA THR A 10 0.83 -3.01 -29.74
C THR A 10 -0.54 -2.70 -29.14
N LEU A 11 -1.54 -2.43 -29.99
CA LEU A 11 -2.91 -2.20 -29.54
C LEU A 11 -3.52 -3.44 -28.89
N MET A 12 -3.30 -4.64 -29.45
CA MET A 12 -3.75 -5.89 -28.84
C MET A 12 -3.09 -6.16 -27.49
N CYS A 13 -1.78 -5.90 -27.34
CA CYS A 13 -1.08 -6.03 -26.07
C CYS A 13 -1.58 -5.02 -25.02
N ILE A 14 -1.81 -3.76 -25.41
CA ILE A 14 -2.39 -2.74 -24.52
C ILE A 14 -3.81 -3.14 -24.10
N LEU A 15 -4.62 -3.64 -25.03
CA LEU A 15 -5.98 -4.12 -24.72
C LEU A 15 -5.95 -5.34 -23.79
N ALA A 16 -5.04 -6.29 -24.00
CA ALA A 16 -4.87 -7.45 -23.13
C ALA A 16 -4.41 -7.06 -21.71
N LEU A 17 -3.45 -6.13 -21.60
CA LEU A 17 -3.02 -5.57 -20.32
C LEU A 17 -4.13 -4.82 -19.61
N LYS A 18 -4.92 -4.02 -20.34
CA LYS A 18 -6.10 -3.34 -19.81
C LYS A 18 -7.11 -4.32 -19.23
N VAL A 19 -7.46 -5.37 -19.99
CA VAL A 19 -8.40 -6.41 -19.53
C VAL A 19 -7.86 -7.11 -18.28
N TYR A 20 -6.56 -7.40 -18.25
CA TYR A 20 -5.92 -8.05 -17.12
C TYR A 20 -5.94 -7.19 -15.86
N TYR A 21 -5.41 -5.96 -15.92
CA TYR A 21 -5.41 -5.04 -14.76
C TYR A 21 -6.81 -4.77 -14.25
N PHE A 22 -7.77 -4.59 -15.15
CA PHE A 22 -9.17 -4.43 -14.80
C PHE A 22 -9.69 -5.61 -13.97
N GLN A 23 -9.45 -6.84 -14.41
CA GLN A 23 -9.89 -8.04 -13.67
C GLN A 23 -9.22 -8.17 -12.31
N VAL A 24 -7.92 -7.85 -12.23
CA VAL A 24 -7.21 -7.95 -10.96
C VAL A 24 -7.72 -6.93 -9.95
N PHE A 25 -7.72 -5.64 -10.30
CA PHE A 25 -8.22 -4.60 -9.39
C PHE A 25 -9.69 -4.82 -9.03
N ALA A 26 -10.51 -5.30 -9.97
CA ALA A 26 -11.91 -5.61 -9.67
C ALA A 26 -12.01 -6.72 -8.62
N THR A 27 -11.17 -7.76 -8.74
CA THR A 27 -11.14 -8.88 -7.79
C THR A 27 -10.61 -8.44 -6.42
N GLU A 28 -9.49 -7.72 -6.38
CA GLU A 28 -8.84 -7.23 -5.17
C GLU A 28 -9.76 -6.29 -4.38
N TYR A 29 -10.34 -5.29 -5.05
CA TYR A 29 -11.16 -4.30 -4.37
C TYR A 29 -12.49 -4.91 -3.93
N SER A 30 -13.06 -5.83 -4.72
CA SER A 30 -14.22 -6.62 -4.29
C SER A 30 -13.92 -7.48 -3.07
N LEU A 31 -12.73 -8.07 -2.99
CA LEU A 31 -12.31 -8.85 -1.82
C LEU A 31 -12.19 -7.95 -0.59
N ILE A 32 -11.60 -6.77 -0.70
CA ILE A 32 -11.48 -5.83 0.43
C ILE A 32 -12.86 -5.38 0.93
N CYS A 33 -13.78 -5.07 0.02
CA CYS A 33 -15.17 -4.77 0.36
C CYS A 33 -15.84 -5.93 1.12
N LYS A 34 -15.56 -7.18 0.74
CA LYS A 34 -16.06 -8.38 1.43
C LYS A 34 -15.42 -8.55 2.81
N ILE A 35 -14.12 -8.30 2.94
CA ILE A 35 -13.39 -8.34 4.23
C ILE A 35 -13.99 -7.32 5.20
N SER A 36 -14.17 -6.07 4.75
CA SER A 36 -14.74 -5.00 5.59
C SER A 36 -16.15 -5.29 6.08
N ASN A 37 -16.94 -6.07 5.33
CA ASN A 37 -18.30 -6.46 5.69
C ASN A 37 -18.38 -7.88 6.26
N TYR A 38 -17.24 -8.53 6.53
CA TYR A 38 -17.20 -9.90 6.99
C TYR A 38 -17.74 -9.99 8.42
N ARG A 39 -18.85 -10.74 8.58
CA ARG A 39 -19.59 -10.78 9.84
C ARG A 39 -18.87 -11.56 10.93
N LYS A 40 -18.13 -12.62 10.58
CA LYS A 40 -17.40 -13.46 11.53
C LYS A 40 -16.03 -12.87 11.86
N PRO A 41 -15.41 -13.20 13.01
CA PRO A 41 -14.11 -12.69 13.36
C PRO A 41 -13.09 -12.92 12.24
N TYR A 42 -12.40 -11.84 11.88
CA TYR A 42 -11.35 -11.80 10.89
C TYR A 42 -10.10 -11.22 11.55
N ILE A 43 -9.06 -12.05 11.66
CA ILE A 43 -7.86 -11.82 12.44
C ILE A 43 -6.65 -11.86 11.50
N CYS A 44 -5.92 -10.75 11.47
CA CYS A 44 -4.73 -10.61 10.65
C CYS A 44 -3.51 -10.63 11.55
N PHE A 45 -2.57 -11.54 11.28
CA PHE A 45 -1.28 -11.54 11.94
C PHE A 45 -0.24 -10.91 11.01
N MET A 46 0.19 -9.70 11.35
CA MET A 46 1.23 -8.97 10.64
C MET A 46 2.56 -9.14 11.38
N ASP A 47 3.25 -10.25 11.15
CA ASP A 47 4.56 -10.54 11.78
C ASP A 47 5.69 -10.46 10.75
N GLY A 48 5.97 -9.23 10.29
CA GLY A 48 6.89 -8.97 9.19
C GLY A 48 6.43 -7.83 8.29
N VAL A 49 6.92 -7.82 7.05
CA VAL A 49 6.56 -6.81 6.05
C VAL A 49 5.11 -6.98 5.60
N THR A 50 4.34 -5.90 5.64
CA THR A 50 2.97 -5.80 5.12
C THR A 50 2.83 -4.49 4.37
N MET A 51 2.92 -4.53 3.05
CA MET A 51 2.85 -3.34 2.19
C MET A 51 1.75 -3.46 1.14
N GLY A 52 1.29 -2.33 0.61
CA GLY A 52 0.31 -2.26 -0.48
C GLY A 52 -0.92 -3.12 -0.20
N PHE A 53 -1.21 -4.09 -1.07
CA PHE A 53 -2.34 -4.99 -0.90
C PHE A 53 -2.31 -5.81 0.40
N GLY A 54 -1.15 -6.05 1.01
CA GLY A 54 -1.09 -6.61 2.36
C GLY A 54 -1.85 -5.74 3.37
N ILE A 55 -1.73 -4.40 3.27
CA ILE A 55 -2.53 -3.46 4.07
C ILE A 55 -4.00 -3.52 3.65
N GLY A 56 -4.32 -3.76 2.38
CA GLY A 56 -5.69 -4.02 1.91
C GLY A 56 -6.32 -5.25 2.57
N LEU A 57 -5.56 -6.34 2.70
CA LEU A 57 -6.03 -7.58 3.32
C LEU A 57 -6.17 -7.47 4.84
N SER A 58 -5.37 -6.63 5.50
CA SER A 58 -5.36 -6.51 6.97
C SER A 58 -6.11 -5.31 7.52
N GLY A 59 -5.93 -4.13 6.93
CA GLY A 59 -6.36 -2.83 7.46
C GLY A 59 -7.87 -2.68 7.64
N HIS A 60 -8.65 -3.42 6.84
CA HIS A 60 -10.12 -3.42 6.91
C HIS A 60 -10.69 -4.56 7.77
N GLY A 61 -9.82 -5.45 8.25
CA GLY A 61 -10.17 -6.53 9.18
C GLY A 61 -10.39 -6.01 10.59
N ARG A 62 -11.21 -6.68 11.40
CA ARG A 62 -11.56 -6.21 12.75
C ARG A 62 -10.43 -6.37 13.76
N PHE A 63 -9.68 -7.46 13.67
CA PHE A 63 -8.54 -7.73 14.55
C PHE A 63 -7.24 -7.73 13.74
N ARG A 64 -6.32 -6.83 14.10
CA ARG A 64 -5.07 -6.57 13.40
C ARG A 64 -3.93 -6.71 14.40
N VAL A 65 -3.39 -7.92 14.50
CA VAL A 65 -2.34 -8.26 15.45
C VAL A 65 -0.99 -7.92 14.81
N ILE A 66 -0.25 -7.04 15.47
CA ILE A 66 1.10 -6.63 15.07
C ILE A 66 2.12 -7.16 16.08
N THR A 67 3.37 -7.24 15.64
CA THR A 67 4.53 -7.66 16.43
C THR A 67 5.62 -6.59 16.33
N GLU A 68 6.73 -6.80 17.05
CA GLU A 68 7.93 -5.99 16.95
C GLU A 68 8.62 -6.10 15.57
N ARG A 69 8.22 -7.08 14.74
CA ARG A 69 8.73 -7.29 13.38
C ARG A 69 7.86 -6.65 12.32
N THR A 70 6.70 -6.12 12.69
CA THR A 70 5.76 -5.52 11.72
C THR A 70 6.39 -4.31 11.04
N ILE A 71 6.42 -4.35 9.71
CA ILE A 71 6.81 -3.20 8.87
C ILE A 71 5.67 -2.90 7.91
N LEU A 72 5.06 -1.72 8.03
CA LEU A 72 3.94 -1.29 7.19
C LEU A 72 4.37 -0.16 6.25
N ALA A 73 3.98 -0.21 4.97
CA ALA A 73 4.21 0.90 4.05
C ALA A 73 3.26 0.87 2.84
N MET A 74 3.10 2.03 2.22
CA MET A 74 2.44 2.20 0.91
C MET A 74 3.46 2.82 -0.07
N PRO A 75 4.34 2.01 -0.69
CA PRO A 75 5.43 2.50 -1.53
C PRO A 75 5.03 2.83 -2.97
N GLU A 76 3.74 2.78 -3.31
CA GLU A 76 3.21 2.74 -4.69
C GLU A 76 3.58 3.97 -5.53
N ASN A 77 3.72 5.14 -4.90
CA ASN A 77 4.20 6.35 -5.58
C ASN A 77 5.58 6.14 -6.20
N GLY A 78 6.45 5.39 -5.53
CA GLY A 78 7.82 5.10 -5.97
C GLY A 78 7.91 4.16 -7.17
N ILE A 79 6.81 3.53 -7.56
CA ILE A 79 6.72 2.67 -8.75
C ILE A 79 5.77 3.21 -9.81
N GLY A 80 5.36 4.48 -9.72
CA GLY A 80 4.46 5.09 -10.72
C GLY A 80 3.00 4.65 -10.62
N LEU A 81 2.58 4.10 -9.46
CA LEU A 81 1.19 3.87 -9.09
C LEU A 81 0.80 4.83 -7.95
N PHE A 82 -0.28 4.58 -7.23
CA PHE A 82 -0.74 5.38 -6.09
C PHE A 82 -1.15 4.44 -4.95
N PRO A 83 -1.09 4.86 -3.67
CA PRO A 83 -1.62 4.09 -2.56
C PRO A 83 -3.12 3.82 -2.72
N ASP A 84 -3.46 2.56 -2.93
CA ASP A 84 -4.80 2.07 -3.21
C ASP A 84 -5.34 1.22 -2.06
N VAL A 85 -6.17 0.23 -2.36
CA VAL A 85 -6.72 -0.79 -1.45
C VAL A 85 -7.43 -0.21 -0.22
N GLY A 86 -8.03 0.97 -0.38
CA GLY A 86 -8.76 1.69 0.66
C GLY A 86 -7.88 2.32 1.72
N PHE A 87 -6.57 2.46 1.48
CA PHE A 87 -5.71 3.12 2.45
C PHE A 87 -6.10 4.58 2.66
N ALA A 88 -6.63 5.28 1.64
CA ALA A 88 -7.21 6.61 1.79
C ALA A 88 -8.42 6.62 2.75
N TYR A 89 -9.24 5.58 2.73
CA TYR A 89 -10.39 5.42 3.63
C TYR A 89 -9.96 5.21 5.09
N ILE A 90 -8.91 4.41 5.31
CA ILE A 90 -8.29 4.21 6.63
C ILE A 90 -7.66 5.52 7.09
N SER A 91 -6.90 6.17 6.21
CA SER A 91 -6.22 7.44 6.45
C SER A 91 -7.18 8.50 6.96
N ALA A 92 -8.30 8.74 6.26
CA ALA A 92 -9.28 9.75 6.64
C ALA A 92 -9.87 9.58 8.06
N ARG A 93 -9.85 8.34 8.60
CA ARG A 93 -10.27 8.00 9.97
C ARG A 93 -9.15 8.06 10.99
N GLY A 94 -7.91 8.14 10.52
CA GLY A 94 -6.71 8.18 11.34
C GLY A 94 -6.42 9.57 11.92
N PRO A 95 -5.28 9.70 12.61
CA PRO A 95 -4.89 10.93 13.28
C PRO A 95 -4.73 12.12 12.33
N GLY A 96 -5.03 13.32 12.83
CA GLY A 96 -4.87 14.56 12.07
C GLY A 96 -5.84 14.68 10.89
N ARG A 97 -7.04 14.07 10.97
CA ARG A 97 -8.06 14.07 9.91
C ARG A 97 -7.51 13.57 8.57
N GLY A 98 -6.65 12.54 8.62
CA GLY A 98 -6.01 11.96 7.44
C GLY A 98 -4.64 12.52 7.06
N ALA A 99 -4.14 13.55 7.75
CA ALA A 99 -2.81 14.08 7.46
C ALA A 99 -1.69 13.05 7.66
N VAL A 100 -1.78 12.19 8.70
CA VAL A 100 -0.76 11.16 8.95
C VAL A 100 -0.76 10.09 7.86
N GLY A 101 -1.92 9.61 7.44
CA GLY A 101 -1.98 8.64 6.35
C GLY A 101 -1.60 9.25 4.99
N ALA A 102 -1.91 10.54 4.74
CA ALA A 102 -1.44 11.26 3.56
C ALA A 102 0.09 11.36 3.53
N TYR A 103 0.72 11.71 4.67
CA TYR A 103 2.18 11.68 4.81
C TYR A 103 2.76 10.30 4.46
N LEU A 104 2.23 9.24 5.06
CA LEU A 104 2.71 7.87 4.84
C LEU A 104 2.52 7.42 3.39
N GLY A 105 1.36 7.69 2.79
CA GLY A 105 1.04 7.31 1.42
C GLY A 105 1.86 8.08 0.37
N MET A 106 2.02 9.39 0.54
CA MET A 106 2.78 10.22 -0.41
C MET A 106 4.28 9.94 -0.35
N THR A 107 4.83 9.72 0.85
CA THR A 107 6.29 9.56 1.02
C THR A 107 6.76 8.11 0.94
N GLY A 108 5.85 7.14 1.05
CA GLY A 108 6.18 5.72 1.20
C GLY A 108 6.95 5.42 2.49
N LYS A 109 6.90 6.31 3.51
CA LYS A 109 7.59 6.09 4.79
C LYS A 109 7.07 4.82 5.45
N LYS A 110 8.01 3.97 5.86
CA LYS A 110 7.72 2.75 6.59
C LYS A 110 7.36 3.07 8.04
N ILE A 111 6.29 2.48 8.55
CA ILE A 111 6.05 2.29 9.97
C ILE A 111 6.81 1.02 10.38
N SER A 112 7.66 1.12 11.39
CA SER A 112 8.50 0.01 11.86
C SER A 112 8.42 -0.20 13.38
N THR A 113 7.53 0.53 14.06
CA THR A 113 7.34 0.40 15.50
C THR A 113 5.88 0.02 15.79
N PRO A 114 5.63 -0.84 16.81
CA PRO A 114 4.27 -1.12 17.24
C PRO A 114 3.50 0.12 17.68
N ALA A 115 4.18 1.09 18.30
CA ALA A 115 3.58 2.33 18.77
C ALA A 115 2.97 3.16 17.62
N ASP A 116 3.72 3.36 16.53
CA ASP A 116 3.22 4.08 15.35
C ASP A 116 2.12 3.31 14.61
N ALA A 117 2.23 1.97 14.54
CA ALA A 117 1.21 1.14 13.92
C ALA A 117 -0.13 1.17 14.69
N LEU A 118 -0.09 1.14 16.03
CA LEU A 118 -1.25 1.31 16.88
C LEU A 118 -1.81 2.74 16.78
N TYR A 119 -0.95 3.75 16.81
CA TYR A 119 -1.37 5.16 16.72
C TYR A 119 -2.07 5.48 15.39
N MET A 120 -1.56 4.95 14.28
CA MET A 120 -2.20 5.08 12.96
C MET A 120 -3.51 4.27 12.85
N GLY A 121 -3.76 3.33 13.79
CA GLY A 121 -4.90 2.42 13.76
C GLY A 121 -4.74 1.24 12.82
N LEU A 122 -3.54 1.01 12.26
CA LEU A 122 -3.26 -0.14 11.39
C LEU A 122 -3.06 -1.43 12.20
N GLY A 123 -2.60 -1.33 13.44
CA GLY A 123 -2.69 -2.41 14.44
C GLY A 123 -3.83 -2.17 15.43
N THR A 124 -4.43 -3.23 15.95
CA THR A 124 -5.32 -3.17 17.13
C THR A 124 -4.69 -3.75 18.38
N HIS A 125 -3.81 -4.75 18.25
CA HIS A 125 -3.12 -5.39 19.38
C HIS A 125 -1.66 -5.59 19.03
N TYR A 126 -0.77 -5.23 19.95
CA TYR A 126 0.63 -5.62 19.88
C TYR A 126 0.85 -6.90 20.70
N VAL A 127 1.37 -7.93 20.04
CA VAL A 127 1.71 -9.23 20.63
C VAL A 127 3.14 -9.57 20.21
N PRO A 128 4.06 -9.85 21.14
CA PRO A 128 5.43 -10.22 20.80
C PRO A 128 5.47 -11.45 19.89
N SER A 129 6.29 -11.42 18.82
CA SER A 129 6.40 -12.51 17.84
C SER A 129 6.69 -13.86 18.51
N GLY A 130 7.52 -13.87 19.57
CA GLY A 130 7.83 -15.08 20.34
C GLY A 130 6.63 -15.76 21.01
N THR A 131 5.53 -15.03 21.27
CA THR A 131 4.29 -15.58 21.86
C THR A 131 3.21 -15.88 20.82
N MET A 132 3.45 -15.54 19.55
CA MET A 132 2.49 -15.72 18.46
C MET A 132 2.06 -17.18 18.25
N PRO A 133 2.94 -18.20 18.33
CA PRO A 133 2.51 -19.60 18.21
C PRO A 133 1.50 -20.00 19.29
N MET A 134 1.71 -19.58 20.54
CA MET A 134 0.80 -19.89 21.65
C MET A 134 -0.56 -19.21 21.47
N LEU A 135 -0.58 -17.97 21.00
CA LEU A 135 -1.83 -17.26 20.68
C LEU A 135 -2.61 -17.99 19.57
N LYS A 136 -1.92 -18.40 18.49
CA LYS A 136 -2.53 -19.15 17.38
C LYS A 136 -3.11 -20.49 17.86
N GLU A 137 -2.36 -21.23 18.66
CA GLU A 137 -2.84 -22.49 19.28
C GLU A 137 -4.07 -22.24 20.16
N ALA A 138 -4.02 -21.22 21.02
CA ALA A 138 -5.15 -20.89 21.88
C ALA A 138 -6.40 -20.54 21.07
N LEU A 139 -6.25 -19.80 19.97
CA LEU A 139 -7.35 -19.45 19.05
C LEU A 139 -7.97 -20.68 18.38
N LEU A 140 -7.17 -21.70 18.04
CA LEU A 140 -7.65 -22.96 17.50
C LEU A 140 -8.37 -23.82 18.55
N CYS A 141 -7.98 -23.69 19.83
CA CYS A 141 -8.58 -24.44 20.94
C CYS A 141 -9.85 -23.80 21.49
N THR A 142 -10.15 -22.54 21.18
CA THR A 142 -11.43 -21.92 21.50
C THR A 142 -12.58 -22.66 20.78
N ASN A 143 -13.83 -22.55 21.25
CA ASN A 143 -15.05 -23.07 20.59
C ASN A 143 -15.36 -22.41 19.21
N LEU A 144 -14.32 -21.92 18.56
CA LEU A 144 -14.27 -21.30 17.25
C LEU A 144 -13.86 -22.41 16.27
N TYR A 145 -14.77 -22.84 15.41
CA TYR A 145 -14.42 -23.73 14.31
C TYR A 145 -13.68 -22.89 13.25
N CYS A 146 -12.35 -22.92 13.33
CA CYS A 146 -11.49 -22.30 12.33
C CYS A 146 -11.41 -23.23 11.10
N SER A 147 -11.68 -22.72 9.89
CA SER A 147 -11.63 -23.59 8.71
C SER A 147 -10.20 -23.84 8.23
N GLU A 148 -9.27 -22.90 8.38
CA GLU A 148 -7.88 -23.01 7.92
C GLU A 148 -7.12 -21.69 8.20
N PHE A 149 -5.78 -21.78 8.39
CA PHE A 149 -4.91 -20.63 8.13
C PHE A 149 -4.79 -20.48 6.61
N LEU A 150 -5.38 -19.43 6.06
CA LEU A 150 -5.22 -19.15 4.65
C LEU A 150 -3.84 -18.51 4.46
N GLN A 151 -2.87 -19.34 4.10
CA GLN A 151 -1.64 -18.84 3.49
C GLN A 151 -2.02 -18.42 2.07
N VAL A 152 -2.16 -17.12 1.83
CA VAL A 152 -2.41 -16.59 0.49
C VAL A 152 -1.14 -16.83 -0.34
N LYS A 153 -1.03 -18.02 -0.93
CA LYS A 153 -0.03 -18.32 -1.95
C LYS A 153 -0.60 -17.83 -3.28
N PHE A 154 -0.01 -16.79 -3.85
CA PHE A 154 -0.33 -16.40 -5.22
C PHE A 154 -0.05 -17.59 -6.13
N PRO A 155 -1.05 -18.05 -6.92
CA PRO A 155 -0.83 -19.18 -7.80
C PRO A 155 0.23 -18.77 -8.83
N SER A 156 1.19 -19.65 -9.08
CA SER A 156 2.13 -19.59 -10.20
C SER A 156 1.37 -19.84 -11.51
N ILE A 157 0.42 -18.97 -11.83
CA ILE A 157 -0.24 -18.92 -13.13
C ILE A 157 0.82 -18.41 -14.12
N LEU A 158 0.96 -19.11 -15.25
CA LEU A 158 1.67 -18.62 -16.42
C LEU A 158 1.05 -17.26 -16.81
N VAL A 159 1.66 -16.15 -16.39
CA VAL A 159 1.24 -14.78 -16.76
C VAL A 159 2.41 -14.12 -17.51
N PRO A 160 2.19 -13.49 -18.68
CA PRO A 160 3.23 -12.74 -19.40
C PRO A 160 3.73 -11.46 -18.68
N CYS A 161 3.26 -11.19 -17.47
CA CYS A 161 3.60 -10.00 -16.69
C CYS A 161 4.14 -10.42 -15.32
N TYR A 162 5.37 -10.96 -15.33
CA TYR A 162 6.21 -11.18 -14.14
C TYR A 162 6.23 -9.96 -13.20
N CYS A 163 6.11 -8.76 -13.77
CA CYS A 163 5.99 -7.45 -13.12
C CYS A 163 4.90 -7.36 -12.04
N TYR A 164 3.72 -7.96 -12.26
CA TYR A 164 2.62 -7.87 -11.30
C TYR A 164 2.83 -8.84 -10.13
N LEU A 165 3.32 -10.05 -10.39
CA LEU A 165 3.57 -11.06 -9.33
C LEU A 165 4.74 -10.71 -8.41
N LEU A 166 5.75 -9.96 -8.88
CA LEU A 166 6.85 -9.47 -8.05
C LEU A 166 6.37 -8.49 -6.97
N PHE A 167 5.32 -7.72 -7.24
CA PHE A 167 4.75 -6.76 -6.28
C PHE A 167 4.12 -7.42 -5.04
N PHE A 168 3.65 -8.67 -5.16
CA PHE A 168 2.88 -9.34 -4.09
C PHE A 168 3.62 -10.47 -3.39
N ARG A 169 4.93 -10.61 -3.59
CA ARG A 169 5.70 -11.73 -3.04
C ARG A 169 5.75 -11.75 -1.51
N GLU A 170 5.45 -10.64 -0.83
CA GLU A 170 5.42 -10.51 0.63
C GLU A 170 4.01 -10.15 1.16
N ALA A 171 2.95 -10.80 0.64
CA ALA A 171 1.63 -10.67 1.23
C ALA A 171 1.47 -11.61 2.43
N ILE A 172 1.21 -11.01 3.60
CA ILE A 172 0.76 -11.59 4.89
C ILE A 172 0.78 -13.12 4.91
N GLU A 173 1.80 -13.69 5.54
CA GLU A 173 1.94 -15.14 5.64
C GLU A 173 0.92 -15.81 6.59
N ASN A 174 0.01 -15.07 7.24
CA ASN A 174 -0.84 -15.64 8.28
C ASN A 174 -2.17 -14.88 8.42
N LEU A 175 -3.10 -15.12 7.50
CA LEU A 175 -4.48 -14.68 7.66
C LEU A 175 -5.30 -15.78 8.35
N MET A 176 -6.10 -15.39 9.35
CA MET A 176 -7.01 -16.30 10.03
C MET A 176 -8.42 -15.70 10.07
N TYR A 177 -9.40 -16.44 9.56
CA TYR A 177 -10.80 -16.06 9.66
C TYR A 177 -11.61 -17.22 10.22
N ILE A 178 -12.67 -16.88 10.94
CA ILE A 178 -13.49 -17.86 11.63
C ILE A 178 -14.65 -18.24 10.71
N SER A 179 -14.72 -19.52 10.35
CA SER A 179 -15.73 -20.02 9.41
C SER A 179 -16.99 -20.49 10.11
N ALA A 180 -16.93 -20.89 11.38
CA ALA A 180 -18.08 -21.13 12.23
C ALA A 180 -17.69 -20.97 13.71
N SER A 181 -18.64 -20.72 14.57
CA SER A 181 -18.43 -20.66 16.02
C SER A 181 -19.69 -21.18 16.71
N SER A 182 -19.53 -21.93 17.79
CA SER A 182 -20.64 -22.27 18.69
C SER A 182 -20.81 -21.28 19.83
N SER A 183 -20.01 -20.21 19.85
CA SER A 183 -20.14 -19.11 20.81
C SER A 183 -21.30 -18.18 20.44
N ASN A 184 -21.94 -17.62 21.48
CA ASN A 184 -22.94 -16.58 21.33
C ASN A 184 -22.33 -15.23 20.89
N ASP A 185 -21.05 -14.99 21.21
CA ASP A 185 -20.31 -13.79 20.82
C ASP A 185 -18.85 -14.14 20.46
N PRO A 186 -18.60 -14.62 19.23
CA PRO A 186 -17.26 -15.00 18.81
C PRO A 186 -16.29 -13.80 18.72
N ASP A 187 -16.80 -12.57 18.65
CA ASP A 187 -15.96 -11.38 18.63
C ASP A 187 -15.40 -11.08 20.02
N LYS A 188 -16.24 -11.22 21.05
CA LYS A 188 -15.83 -11.07 22.43
C LYS A 188 -14.80 -12.12 22.85
N ASP A 189 -15.00 -13.37 22.47
CA ASP A 189 -14.04 -14.45 22.78
C ASP A 189 -12.65 -14.18 22.18
N VAL A 190 -12.62 -13.73 20.92
CA VAL A 190 -11.37 -13.36 20.25
C VAL A 190 -10.73 -12.16 20.93
N LEU A 191 -11.51 -11.13 21.27
CA LEU A 191 -11.02 -9.93 21.94
C LEU A 191 -10.39 -10.28 23.29
N ASP A 192 -11.06 -11.07 24.13
CA ASP A 192 -10.56 -11.46 25.45
C ASP A 192 -9.25 -12.24 25.35
N LEU A 193 -9.13 -13.12 24.34
CA LEU A 193 -7.91 -13.86 24.10
C LEU A 193 -6.78 -12.95 23.60
N LEU A 194 -7.06 -12.02 22.67
CA LEU A 194 -6.06 -11.08 22.19
C LEU A 194 -5.58 -10.13 23.30
N ASP A 195 -6.49 -9.66 24.16
CA ASP A 195 -6.16 -8.81 25.31
C ASP A 195 -5.30 -9.53 26.34
N TYR A 196 -5.46 -10.86 26.51
CA TYR A 196 -4.59 -11.65 27.38
C TYR A 196 -3.12 -11.66 26.89
N TYR A 197 -2.90 -11.80 25.58
CA TYR A 197 -1.57 -11.81 24.97
C TYR A 197 -1.01 -10.42 24.69
N ARG A 198 -1.84 -9.38 24.75
CA ARG A 198 -1.47 -8.01 24.47
C ARG A 198 -0.32 -7.54 25.36
N ARG A 199 0.57 -6.75 24.75
CA ARG A 199 1.60 -5.97 25.42
C ARG A 199 1.49 -4.51 24.99
N GLU A 200 2.03 -3.64 25.81
CA GLU A 200 2.20 -2.24 25.45
C GLU A 200 3.57 -2.04 24.78
N PRO A 201 3.67 -1.17 23.76
CA PRO A 201 4.95 -0.81 23.17
C PRO A 201 5.90 -0.18 24.20
N GLU A 202 7.20 -0.36 24.01
CA GLU A 202 8.23 0.18 24.91
C GLU A 202 8.41 1.70 24.80
N SER A 203 8.03 2.27 23.65
CA SER A 203 8.18 3.70 23.35
C SER A 203 6.87 4.33 22.89
N ASP A 204 6.76 5.65 23.07
CA ASP A 204 5.68 6.43 22.48
C ASP A 204 5.80 6.51 20.95
N SER A 205 4.68 6.84 20.30
CA SER A 205 4.62 7.03 18.85
C SER A 205 5.30 8.33 18.42
N LEU A 206 6.26 8.22 17.50
CA LEU A 206 6.89 9.37 16.87
C LEU A 206 5.90 10.14 15.98
N LEU A 207 5.00 9.42 15.28
CA LEU A 207 3.94 10.04 14.48
C LEU A 207 3.01 10.90 15.34
N LYS A 208 2.77 10.51 16.60
CA LYS A 208 2.00 11.29 17.56
C LYS A 208 2.73 12.57 17.96
N MET A 209 4.04 12.49 18.22
CA MET A 209 4.86 13.65 18.55
C MET A 209 4.92 14.67 17.39
N LEU A 210 5.07 14.18 16.16
CA LEU A 210 5.18 15.00 14.95
C LEU A 210 3.84 15.43 14.36
N LEU A 211 2.72 15.10 15.01
CA LEU A 211 1.39 15.36 14.48
C LEU A 211 1.18 16.83 14.06
N PRO A 212 1.59 17.86 14.84
CA PRO A 212 1.38 19.24 14.43
C PRO A 212 2.05 19.59 13.10
N GLN A 213 3.29 19.13 12.89
CA GLN A 213 4.06 19.38 11.67
C GLN A 213 3.52 18.58 10.48
N ILE A 214 3.09 17.34 10.72
CA ILE A 214 2.44 16.52 9.69
C ILE A 214 1.13 17.17 9.24
N VAL A 215 0.28 17.58 10.19
CA VAL A 215 -0.99 18.27 9.88
C VAL A 215 -0.73 19.55 9.11
N SER A 216 0.28 20.32 9.49
CA SER A 216 0.62 21.56 8.80
C SER A 216 1.04 21.29 7.35
N CYS A 217 1.82 20.24 7.07
CA CYS A 217 2.33 19.95 5.73
C CYS A 217 1.36 19.22 4.78
N PHE A 218 0.52 18.32 5.31
CA PHE A 218 -0.22 17.34 4.51
C PHE A 218 -1.75 17.54 4.49
N THR A 219 -2.26 18.59 5.15
CA THR A 219 -3.68 18.92 5.12
C THR A 219 -3.97 19.98 4.06
N ASN A 220 -4.86 19.68 3.11
CA ASN A 220 -5.38 20.62 2.10
C ASN A 220 -4.29 21.42 1.36
N LYS A 221 -3.18 20.76 1.04
CA LYS A 221 -2.03 21.34 0.33
C LYS A 221 -1.73 20.55 -0.92
N SER A 222 -1.43 21.27 -1.99
CA SER A 222 -0.85 20.69 -3.19
C SER A 222 0.54 20.11 -2.88
N VAL A 223 1.03 19.20 -3.74
CA VAL A 223 2.37 18.61 -3.59
C VAL A 223 3.46 19.69 -3.51
N HIS A 224 3.34 20.76 -4.30
CA HIS A 224 4.27 21.89 -4.29
C HIS A 224 4.28 22.64 -2.94
N GLU A 225 3.10 22.88 -2.36
CA GLU A 225 2.98 23.55 -1.07
C GLU A 225 3.50 22.66 0.07
N THR A 226 3.21 21.36 0.03
CA THR A 226 3.75 20.38 0.97
C THR A 226 5.28 20.36 0.93
N ILE A 227 5.90 20.28 -0.25
CA ILE A 227 7.37 20.31 -0.38
C ILE A 227 7.94 21.63 0.15
N LYS A 228 7.32 22.77 -0.16
CA LYS A 228 7.76 24.07 0.33
C LYS A 228 7.74 24.14 1.86
N GLU A 229 6.70 23.61 2.48
CA GLU A 229 6.58 23.63 3.94
C GLU A 229 7.53 22.66 4.63
N LEU A 230 7.72 21.47 4.07
CA LEU A 230 8.72 20.51 4.55
C LEU A 230 10.14 21.10 4.50
N LYS A 231 10.49 21.85 3.45
CA LYS A 231 11.77 22.58 3.39
C LYS A 231 11.91 23.62 4.50
N GLY A 232 10.80 24.19 4.98
CA GLY A 232 10.79 25.05 6.17
C GLY A 232 11.12 24.27 7.44
N HIS A 233 10.43 23.14 7.67
CA HIS A 233 10.68 22.27 8.83
C HIS A 233 12.07 21.62 8.82
N GLN A 234 12.66 21.39 7.64
CA GLN A 234 14.03 20.91 7.49
C GLN A 234 15.06 21.86 8.12
N GLN A 235 14.73 23.14 8.28
CA GLN A 235 15.57 24.15 8.93
C GLN A 235 15.24 24.35 10.42
N SER A 236 14.41 23.49 11.01
CA SER A 236 14.05 23.55 12.43
C SER A 236 15.28 23.33 13.32
N SER A 237 15.33 24.02 14.47
CA SER A 237 16.32 23.74 15.52
C SER A 237 16.02 22.46 16.31
N ASP A 238 14.80 21.92 16.18
CA ASP A 238 14.39 20.64 16.75
C ASP A 238 14.83 19.50 15.82
N SER A 239 15.88 18.76 16.21
CA SER A 239 16.50 17.72 15.37
C SER A 239 15.49 16.66 14.91
N PRO A 240 14.65 16.04 15.77
CA PRO A 240 13.57 15.16 15.34
C PRO A 240 12.68 15.70 14.22
N VAL A 241 12.33 17.00 14.27
CA VAL A 241 11.50 17.65 13.25
C VAL A 241 12.29 17.83 11.95
N ALA A 242 13.53 18.28 12.03
CA ALA A 242 14.39 18.46 10.86
C ALA A 242 14.68 17.12 10.14
N ASP A 243 14.98 16.07 10.91
CA ASP A 243 15.24 14.72 10.41
C ASP A 243 13.99 14.13 9.74
N TRP A 244 12.82 14.26 10.38
CA TRP A 244 11.54 13.86 9.78
C TRP A 244 11.27 14.59 8.46
N ALA A 245 11.44 15.92 8.44
CA ALA A 245 11.16 16.70 7.24
C ALA A 245 12.10 16.34 6.09
N ASN A 246 13.38 16.09 6.40
CA ASN A 246 14.36 15.60 5.43
C ASN A 246 13.97 14.22 4.88
N ASP A 247 13.60 13.28 5.74
CA ASP A 247 13.13 11.95 5.35
C ASP A 247 11.88 12.02 4.45
N ALA A 248 10.94 12.90 4.79
CA ALA A 248 9.73 13.12 4.02
C ALA A 248 10.05 13.66 2.60
N LEU A 249 10.97 14.62 2.50
CA LEU A 249 11.44 15.16 1.22
C LEU A 249 12.12 14.09 0.37
N VAL A 250 12.94 13.23 0.97
CA VAL A 250 13.58 12.09 0.28
C VAL A 250 12.52 11.10 -0.21
N GLY A 251 11.50 10.81 0.60
CA GLY A 251 10.39 9.94 0.21
C GLY A 251 9.61 10.48 -0.98
N LEU A 252 9.20 11.76 -0.92
CA LEU A 252 8.53 12.44 -2.04
C LEU A 252 9.41 12.46 -3.31
N GLY A 253 10.72 12.67 -3.17
CA GLY A 253 11.65 12.68 -4.30
C GLY A 253 11.78 11.35 -5.04
N LYS A 254 11.38 10.23 -4.43
CA LYS A 254 11.34 8.91 -5.07
C LYS A 254 10.07 8.68 -5.88
N GLY A 255 9.00 9.41 -5.58
CA GLY A 255 7.69 9.21 -6.21
C GLY A 255 7.61 9.78 -7.62
N ALA A 256 6.82 9.14 -8.49
CA ALA A 256 6.48 9.73 -9.78
C ALA A 256 5.65 11.02 -9.58
N PRO A 257 6.00 12.15 -10.22
CA PRO A 257 5.29 13.42 -10.02
C PRO A 257 3.77 13.34 -10.27
N PHE A 258 3.35 12.63 -11.33
CA PHE A 258 1.94 12.44 -11.64
C PHE A 258 1.21 11.64 -10.55
N SER A 259 1.81 10.55 -10.09
CA SER A 259 1.30 9.71 -9.00
C SER A 259 1.16 10.47 -7.68
N LEU A 260 2.12 11.34 -7.35
CA LEU A 260 2.05 12.17 -6.15
C LEU A 260 0.85 13.12 -6.19
N CYS A 261 0.59 13.74 -7.34
CA CYS A 261 -0.56 14.61 -7.53
C CYS A 261 -1.89 13.83 -7.41
N ILE A 262 -1.98 12.63 -7.99
CA ILE A 262 -3.14 11.75 -7.82
C ILE A 262 -3.34 11.37 -6.36
N THR A 263 -2.28 10.92 -5.70
CA THR A 263 -2.32 10.48 -4.29
C THR A 263 -2.82 11.62 -3.40
N GLN A 264 -2.21 12.80 -3.51
CA GLN A 264 -2.61 13.98 -2.75
C GLN A 264 -4.08 14.32 -3.01
N ARG A 265 -4.49 14.37 -4.27
CA ARG A 265 -5.86 14.71 -4.66
C ARG A 265 -6.88 13.72 -4.12
N HIS A 266 -6.62 12.42 -4.27
CA HIS A 266 -7.49 11.34 -3.77
C HIS A 266 -7.63 11.40 -2.26
N PHE A 267 -6.51 11.50 -1.54
CA PHE A 267 -6.51 11.54 -0.08
C PHE A 267 -7.25 12.76 0.46
N SER A 268 -7.05 13.94 -0.15
CA SER A 268 -7.80 15.14 0.22
C SER A 268 -9.31 14.97 -0.03
N LYS A 269 -9.73 14.46 -1.19
CA LYS A 269 -11.16 14.20 -1.48
C LYS A 269 -11.80 13.27 -0.45
N VAL A 270 -11.12 12.18 -0.09
CA VAL A 270 -11.63 11.18 0.87
C VAL A 270 -11.66 11.76 2.29
N ALA A 271 -10.63 12.52 2.69
CA ALA A 271 -10.58 13.19 3.99
C ALA A 271 -11.68 14.26 4.14
N GLU A 272 -11.90 15.09 3.12
CA GLU A 272 -12.99 16.09 3.10
C GLU A 272 -14.38 15.45 3.15
N ALA A 273 -14.55 14.32 2.46
CA ALA A 273 -15.82 13.59 2.43
C ALA A 273 -16.13 12.85 3.73
N PHE A 274 -15.14 12.59 4.59
CA PHE A 274 -15.29 11.71 5.75
C PHE A 274 -16.38 12.16 6.73
N GLU A 275 -16.48 13.46 7.00
CA GLU A 275 -17.50 14.00 7.91
C GLU A 275 -18.90 14.11 7.25
N ASN A 276 -18.97 14.05 5.92
CA ASN A 276 -20.21 14.11 5.17
C ASN A 276 -20.75 12.70 4.86
N LYS A 277 -21.66 12.21 5.72
CA LYS A 277 -22.29 10.87 5.58
C LYS A 277 -23.05 10.65 4.27
N ASP A 278 -23.48 11.73 3.61
CA ASP A 278 -24.18 11.65 2.32
C ASP A 278 -23.20 11.48 1.15
N SER A 279 -21.92 11.83 1.34
CA SER A 279 -20.89 11.61 0.35
C SER A 279 -20.63 10.12 0.16
N TYR A 280 -20.58 9.66 -1.09
CA TYR A 280 -20.22 8.26 -1.38
C TYR A 280 -18.79 7.93 -0.94
N LEU A 281 -17.88 8.91 -0.96
CA LEU A 281 -16.48 8.75 -0.52
C LEU A 281 -16.35 8.63 1.02
N SER A 282 -17.42 8.91 1.78
CA SER A 282 -17.43 8.59 3.22
C SER A 282 -17.51 7.08 3.49
N LYS A 283 -17.85 6.27 2.48
CA LYS A 283 -18.02 4.80 2.54
C LYS A 283 -16.90 4.09 1.79
N LEU A 284 -16.44 2.95 2.32
CA LEU A 284 -15.35 2.18 1.72
C LEU A 284 -15.65 1.81 0.27
N MET A 285 -16.88 1.37 0.01
CA MET A 285 -17.34 1.02 -1.34
C MET A 285 -17.18 2.17 -2.35
N GLY A 286 -17.45 3.41 -1.89
CA GLY A 286 -17.29 4.59 -2.73
C GLY A 286 -15.83 4.94 -2.99
N VAL A 287 -14.98 4.78 -1.97
CA VAL A 287 -13.52 4.92 -2.12
C VAL A 287 -12.97 3.87 -3.09
N MET A 288 -13.36 2.60 -2.93
CA MET A 288 -12.94 1.51 -3.83
C MET A 288 -13.35 1.74 -5.27
N ARG A 289 -14.52 2.33 -5.50
CA ARG A 289 -14.94 2.72 -6.85
C ARG A 289 -14.06 3.82 -7.44
N ASP A 290 -13.72 4.85 -6.67
CA ASP A 290 -12.78 5.89 -7.12
C ASP A 290 -11.37 5.31 -7.33
N GLU A 291 -10.88 4.45 -6.44
CA GLU A 291 -9.58 3.79 -6.61
C GLU A 291 -9.56 2.87 -7.82
N PHE A 292 -10.67 2.21 -8.16
CA PHE A 292 -10.78 1.41 -9.39
C PHE A 292 -10.62 2.25 -10.66
N ARG A 293 -11.25 3.43 -10.69
CA ARG A 293 -11.09 4.39 -11.78
C ARG A 293 -9.64 4.86 -11.92
N ILE A 294 -8.99 5.14 -10.79
CA ILE A 294 -7.59 5.59 -10.76
C ILE A 294 -6.67 4.46 -11.21
N ALA A 295 -6.80 3.26 -10.64
CA ALA A 295 -5.93 2.12 -10.90
C ALA A 295 -6.00 1.65 -12.36
N THR A 296 -7.20 1.56 -12.93
CA THR A 296 -7.38 1.16 -14.34
C THR A 296 -6.77 2.14 -15.34
N ARG A 297 -6.70 3.43 -14.99
CA ARG A 297 -6.08 4.47 -15.83
C ARG A 297 -4.58 4.66 -15.56
N THR A 298 -4.13 4.50 -14.33
CA THR A 298 -2.71 4.68 -13.95
C THR A 298 -1.85 3.47 -14.30
N SER A 299 -2.39 2.25 -14.19
CA SER A 299 -1.68 1.00 -14.54
C SER A 299 -1.26 0.88 -16.02
N ILE A 300 -1.89 1.67 -16.90
CA ILE A 300 -1.54 1.73 -18.32
C ILE A 300 -0.61 2.90 -18.66
N ARG A 301 -0.33 3.78 -17.69
CA ARG A 301 0.63 4.86 -17.89
C ARG A 301 2.04 4.31 -17.96
N ARG A 302 2.90 5.05 -18.66
CA ARG A 302 4.33 4.75 -18.75
C ARG A 302 5.00 4.71 -17.37
N ASP A 303 4.58 5.59 -16.46
CA ASP A 303 5.17 5.70 -15.13
C ASP A 303 5.11 4.38 -14.37
N PHE A 304 3.99 3.66 -14.42
CA PHE A 304 3.87 2.39 -13.73
C PHE A 304 4.81 1.32 -14.30
N ALA A 305 4.83 1.17 -15.64
CA ALA A 305 5.72 0.22 -16.29
C ALA A 305 7.21 0.54 -16.04
N GLU A 306 7.56 1.83 -16.07
CA GLU A 306 8.92 2.32 -15.83
C GLU A 306 9.34 2.16 -14.37
N GLY A 307 8.44 2.47 -13.43
CA GLY A 307 8.70 2.30 -12.00
C GLY A 307 8.90 0.83 -11.64
N VAL A 308 8.06 -0.07 -12.17
CA VAL A 308 8.25 -1.51 -11.99
C VAL A 308 9.56 -1.99 -12.60
N ARG A 309 9.90 -1.56 -13.81
CA ARG A 309 11.19 -1.89 -14.45
C ARG A 309 12.36 -1.46 -13.55
N ALA A 310 12.43 -0.20 -13.15
CA ALA A 310 13.55 0.34 -12.42
C ALA A 310 13.66 -0.18 -10.98
N VAL A 311 12.54 -0.23 -10.24
CA VAL A 311 12.55 -0.47 -8.79
C VAL A 311 12.45 -1.95 -8.43
N LEU A 312 11.80 -2.75 -9.27
CA LEU A 312 11.63 -4.18 -9.03
C LEU A 312 12.55 -5.01 -9.93
N VAL A 313 12.48 -4.83 -11.24
CA VAL A 313 13.20 -5.73 -12.17
C VAL A 313 14.71 -5.48 -12.15
N ASP A 314 15.14 -4.25 -12.44
CA ASP A 314 16.56 -3.89 -12.53
C ASP A 314 17.23 -3.97 -11.17
N LYS A 315 16.54 -3.57 -10.10
CA LYS A 315 17.06 -3.66 -8.75
C LYS A 315 17.28 -5.10 -8.30
N ASP A 316 16.32 -6.00 -8.53
CA ASP A 316 16.47 -7.42 -8.18
C ASP A 316 17.64 -8.06 -8.95
N GLN A 317 17.81 -7.68 -10.22
CA GLN A 317 18.95 -8.13 -11.02
C GLN A 317 20.29 -7.61 -10.47
N LEU A 318 20.36 -6.35 -10.03
CA LEU A 318 21.54 -5.79 -9.37
C LEU A 318 21.84 -6.50 -8.05
N ASP A 319 20.82 -6.74 -7.21
CA ASP A 319 20.98 -7.43 -5.92
C ASP A 319 21.44 -8.88 -6.12
N ALA A 320 20.94 -9.58 -7.14
CA ALA A 320 21.39 -10.93 -7.51
C ALA A 320 22.86 -10.96 -7.97
N VAL A 321 23.30 -10.00 -8.80
CA VAL A 321 24.71 -9.88 -9.23
C VAL A 321 25.64 -9.56 -8.04
N VAL A 322 25.20 -8.74 -7.09
CA VAL A 322 25.98 -8.43 -5.88
C VAL A 322 26.11 -9.65 -4.95
N LEU A 323 25.11 -10.51 -4.89
CA LEU A 323 25.18 -11.76 -4.14
C LEU A 323 26.17 -12.74 -4.79
N ASP A 324 26.16 -12.87 -6.12
CA ASP A 324 27.05 -13.78 -6.87
C ASP A 324 28.52 -13.34 -6.81
N THR A 325 28.78 -12.02 -6.78
CA THR A 325 30.15 -11.48 -6.66
C THR A 325 30.78 -11.64 -5.27
N LYS A 326 30.00 -11.94 -4.22
CA LYS A 326 30.54 -12.26 -2.89
C LYS A 326 31.05 -13.70 -2.78
N ASP A 327 30.66 -14.58 -3.70
CA ASP A 327 31.00 -16.01 -3.66
C ASP A 327 32.02 -16.46 -4.72
N LEU A 328 32.62 -15.58 -5.53
CA LEU A 328 33.51 -16.02 -6.60
C LEU A 328 34.90 -15.37 -6.64
N HIS A 329 35.87 -16.18 -6.19
CA HIS A 329 37.22 -16.25 -6.74
C HIS A 329 37.30 -16.87 -8.16
N LEU A 330 36.19 -17.17 -8.85
CA LEU A 330 36.27 -18.07 -10.02
C LEU A 330 35.21 -17.91 -11.12
N VAL A 331 34.86 -16.72 -11.62
CA VAL A 331 34.32 -16.63 -13.01
C VAL A 331 34.75 -15.30 -13.63
N GLN A 332 35.84 -15.35 -14.39
CA GLN A 332 36.04 -14.46 -15.53
C GLN A 332 35.64 -15.20 -16.80
N HIS A 333 34.98 -14.47 -17.70
CA HIS A 333 34.54 -14.84 -19.05
C HIS A 333 33.20 -15.57 -19.17
N GLN A 334 32.14 -14.80 -19.44
CA GLN A 334 31.38 -14.94 -20.70
C GLN A 334 30.38 -13.79 -20.93
N SER A 335 30.29 -13.39 -22.21
CA SER A 335 29.22 -12.63 -22.88
C SER A 335 28.99 -11.14 -22.57
N SER A 336 29.45 -10.36 -23.54
CA SER A 336 29.16 -8.97 -23.86
C SER A 336 27.71 -8.75 -24.33
N GLU A 337 26.85 -8.32 -23.42
CA GLU A 337 25.77 -7.32 -23.58
C GLU A 337 25.16 -7.19 -22.18
N PHE A 338 25.89 -6.57 -21.25
CA PHE A 338 25.28 -6.19 -19.96
C PHE A 338 24.21 -5.16 -20.29
N MET A 339 22.93 -5.56 -20.22
CA MET A 339 21.82 -4.61 -20.11
C MET A 339 22.21 -3.66 -18.99
N VAL A 340 22.40 -2.38 -19.32
CA VAL A 340 22.71 -1.36 -18.31
C VAL A 340 21.47 -1.23 -17.43
N CYS A 341 21.46 -1.96 -16.32
CA CYS A 341 20.40 -1.89 -15.32
C CYS A 341 20.44 -0.49 -14.71
N ASP A 342 19.36 0.26 -14.85
CA ASP A 342 19.19 1.61 -14.31
C ASP A 342 18.04 1.57 -13.32
N ALA A 343 18.40 1.45 -12.04
CA ALA A 343 17.47 1.43 -10.93
C ALA A 343 16.85 2.80 -10.60
N ASN A 344 17.12 3.82 -11.42
CA ASN A 344 16.48 5.14 -11.32
C ASN A 344 15.33 5.22 -12.33
N PRO A 345 14.08 5.37 -11.86
CA PRO A 345 12.95 5.51 -12.75
C PRO A 345 12.99 6.82 -13.54
N LYS A 346 12.55 6.78 -14.81
CA LYS A 346 12.44 7.93 -15.71
C LYS A 346 10.99 8.36 -15.87
N TRP A 347 10.52 9.17 -14.92
CA TRP A 347 9.13 9.62 -14.86
C TRP A 347 8.71 10.50 -16.05
N CYS A 348 7.43 10.40 -16.41
CA CYS A 348 6.78 11.19 -17.45
C CYS A 348 5.44 11.75 -16.95
N PRO A 349 5.40 13.00 -16.47
CA PRO A 349 6.45 14.01 -16.51
C PRO A 349 7.59 13.78 -15.51
N SER A 350 8.77 14.32 -15.82
CA SER A 350 9.99 14.16 -15.00
C SER A 350 10.03 15.06 -13.76
N SER A 351 9.19 16.10 -13.70
CA SER A 351 9.12 17.02 -12.58
C SER A 351 7.68 17.48 -12.30
N LEU A 352 7.43 17.98 -11.09
CA LEU A 352 6.10 18.40 -10.63
C LEU A 352 5.56 19.61 -11.40
N GLU A 353 6.43 20.50 -11.86
CA GLU A 353 6.05 21.71 -12.60
C GLU A 353 5.45 21.38 -13.98
N ASN A 354 5.77 20.19 -14.50
CA ASN A 354 5.32 19.70 -15.80
C ASN A 354 4.09 18.79 -15.71
N VAL A 355 3.51 18.62 -14.51
CA VAL A 355 2.28 17.84 -14.33
C VAL A 355 1.08 18.64 -14.83
N ASP A 356 0.37 18.10 -15.82
CA ASP A 356 -0.90 18.62 -16.26
C ASP A 356 -2.00 18.23 -15.26
N MET A 357 -2.45 19.21 -14.47
CA MET A 357 -3.50 18.98 -13.48
C MET A 357 -4.87 18.69 -14.11
N THR A 358 -5.11 19.08 -15.37
CA THR A 358 -6.34 18.71 -16.08
C THR A 358 -6.37 17.21 -16.39
N GLU A 359 -5.21 16.64 -16.74
CA GLU A 359 -5.04 15.21 -16.88
C GLU A 359 -5.24 14.50 -15.54
N VAL A 360 -4.67 15.01 -14.44
CA VAL A 360 -4.87 14.46 -13.09
C VAL A 360 -6.35 14.39 -12.71
N GLU A 361 -7.12 15.47 -12.92
CA GLU A 361 -8.55 15.45 -12.61
C GLU A 361 -9.34 14.47 -13.50
N SER A 362 -8.94 14.30 -14.76
CA SER A 362 -9.59 13.34 -15.69
C SER A 362 -9.51 11.89 -15.22
N ILE A 363 -8.49 11.54 -14.42
CA ILE A 363 -8.30 10.18 -13.88
C ILE A 363 -9.45 9.77 -12.95
N PHE A 364 -10.11 10.73 -12.31
CA PHE A 364 -11.20 10.50 -11.37
C PHE A 364 -12.58 10.39 -12.03
N GLU A 365 -12.69 10.69 -13.33
CA GLU A 365 -13.97 10.68 -14.04
C GLU A 365 -14.62 9.29 -13.98
N PRO A 366 -15.96 9.22 -13.89
CA PRO A 366 -16.69 7.95 -13.94
C PRO A 366 -16.32 7.11 -15.17
N LEU A 367 -16.31 5.80 -14.99
CA LEU A 367 -16.23 4.86 -16.11
C LEU A 367 -17.64 4.64 -16.69
N PRO A 368 -17.76 4.11 -17.92
CA PRO A 368 -19.04 3.61 -18.42
C PRO A 368 -19.67 2.64 -17.40
N PRO A 369 -21.00 2.63 -17.19
CA PRO A 369 -21.65 1.84 -16.15
C PRO A 369 -21.30 0.35 -16.13
N GLU A 370 -21.09 -0.25 -17.30
CA GLU A 370 -20.68 -1.64 -17.50
C GLU A 370 -19.24 -1.94 -17.05
N ASN A 371 -18.42 -0.90 -16.94
CA ASN A 371 -17.01 -0.95 -16.56
C ASN A 371 -16.76 -0.35 -15.17
N GLU A 372 -17.80 0.07 -14.45
CA GLU A 372 -17.66 0.54 -13.07
C GLU A 372 -17.53 -0.62 -12.09
N LEU A 373 -16.83 -0.37 -10.97
CA LEU A 373 -16.73 -1.36 -9.91
C LEU A 373 -18.11 -1.60 -9.29
N ASN A 374 -18.61 -2.83 -9.47
CA ASN A 374 -19.88 -3.29 -8.91
C ASN A 374 -19.60 -4.20 -7.71
N VAL A 375 -19.78 -3.65 -6.51
CA VAL A 375 -19.40 -4.24 -5.22
C VAL A 375 -20.46 -4.01 -4.17
#